data_AF-A0A1B6JC69-F1
#
_entry.id   AF-A0A1B6JC69-F1
#
_cell.length_a   1.000
_cell.length_b   1.000
_cell.length_c   1.000
_cell.angle_alpha   90.00
_cell.angle_beta   90.00
_cell.angle_gamma   90.00
#
_symmetry.space_group_name_H-M   'P 1'
#
loop_
_entity.id
_entity.type
_entity.pdbx_description
1 polymer ?
#
loop_
_entity_poly.entity_id
_entity_poly.type
_entity_poly.pdbx_seq_one_letter_code
_entity_poly.pdbx_strand_id
1 'polypeptide(L)'
;PSAQAEIATISAYKTPRDKLQCVFRCATTIMNLLSLACDRGPPAADDLVPVMVYVLIKANPPSLLSTVQYVTSFYANRLQGEEHYWWVQFCSAIEFIKTMDYITTD
;
A
#
# COMPACT_ATOMS: atom_id res chain seq x y z
N PRO A 1 2.24 14.38 6.95
CA PRO A 1 3.16 13.22 6.74
C PRO A 1 3.14 12.82 5.26
N SER A 2 4.26 12.36 4.69
CA SER A 2 4.25 11.81 3.32
C SER A 2 3.75 10.36 3.33
N ALA A 3 3.19 9.90 2.21
CA ALA A 3 2.75 8.50 2.08
C ALA A 3 3.88 7.49 2.34
N GLN A 4 5.11 7.83 1.94
CA GLN A 4 6.30 7.01 2.22
C GLN A 4 6.59 6.91 3.72
N ALA A 5 6.45 8.02 4.45
CA ALA A 5 6.68 8.01 5.90
C ALA A 5 5.64 7.15 6.64
N GLU A 6 4.37 7.20 6.20
CA GLU A 6 3.32 6.35 6.77
C GLU A 6 3.66 4.86 6.63
N ILE A 7 4.03 4.43 5.41
CA ILE A 7 4.29 3.01 5.16
C ILE A 7 5.65 2.53 5.69
N ALA A 8 6.67 3.40 5.76
CA ALA A 8 7.98 3.04 6.31
C ALA A 8 7.91 2.58 7.77
N THR A 9 6.91 3.04 8.53
CA THR A 9 6.73 2.69 9.94
C THR A 9 5.95 1.39 10.17
N ILE A 10 5.45 0.72 9.12
CA ILE A 10 4.59 -0.47 9.25
C ILE A 10 5.24 -1.61 10.08
N SER A 11 6.56 -1.75 10.02
CA SER A 11 7.31 -2.75 10.75
C SER A 11 7.36 -2.47 12.26
N ALA A 12 7.26 -1.21 12.68
CA ALA A 12 7.31 -0.79 14.08
C ALA A 12 6.03 -1.16 14.86
N TYR A 13 4.90 -1.32 14.16
CA TYR A 13 3.64 -1.70 14.79
C TYR A 13 3.57 -3.20 15.06
N LYS A 14 3.04 -3.56 16.24
CA LYS A 14 2.96 -4.95 16.71
C LYS A 14 1.70 -5.66 16.24
N THR A 15 0.54 -5.00 16.25
CA THR A 15 -0.73 -5.67 15.96
C THR A 15 -1.03 -5.68 14.46
N PRO A 16 -1.75 -6.69 13.94
CA PRO A 16 -2.16 -6.71 12.54
C PRO A 16 -3.01 -5.49 12.15
N ARG A 17 -3.88 -5.06 13.08
CA ARG A 17 -4.75 -3.90 12.87
C ARG A 17 -3.94 -2.61 12.72
N ASP A 18 -2.92 -2.40 13.54
CA ASP A 18 -2.10 -1.19 13.45
C ASP A 18 -1.28 -1.16 12.16
N LYS A 19 -0.82 -2.33 11.69
CA LYS A 19 -0.16 -2.47 10.38
C LYS A 19 -1.10 -2.12 9.23
N LEU A 20 -2.34 -2.61 9.29
CA LEU A 20 -3.39 -2.26 8.34
C LEU A 20 -3.69 -0.74 8.34
N GLN A 21 -3.70 -0.11 9.51
CA GLN A 21 -3.89 1.34 9.63
C GLN A 21 -2.75 2.14 8.99
N CYS A 22 -1.52 1.63 8.94
CA CYS A 22 -0.44 2.27 8.17
C CYS A 22 -0.73 2.26 6.67
N VAL A 23 -1.24 1.13 6.16
CA VAL A 23 -1.65 1.02 4.76
C VAL A 23 -2.80 1.98 4.45
N PHE A 24 -3.80 2.07 5.34
CA PHE A 24 -4.90 3.00 5.21
C PHE A 24 -4.43 4.46 5.16
N ARG A 25 -3.58 4.88 6.09
CA ARG A 25 -3.01 6.25 6.11
C ARG A 25 -2.16 6.54 4.88
N CYS A 26 -1.39 5.56 4.40
CA CYS A 26 -0.64 5.67 3.16
C CYS A 26 -1.57 5.88 1.96
N ALA A 27 -2.58 5.02 1.79
CA ALA A 27 -3.52 5.07 0.67
C ALA A 27 -4.33 6.37 0.65
N THR A 28 -4.88 6.77 1.80
CA THR A 28 -5.63 8.03 1.92
C THR A 28 -4.75 9.26 1.65
N THR A 29 -3.48 9.24 2.09
CA THR A 29 -2.52 10.31 1.75
C THR A 29 -2.28 10.39 0.24
N ILE A 30 -2.16 9.25 -0.44
CA ILE A 30 -2.01 9.21 -1.91
C ILE A 30 -3.27 9.78 -2.59
N MET A 31 -4.47 9.32 -2.21
CA MET A 31 -5.74 9.78 -2.79
C MET A 31 -5.96 11.27 -2.60
N ASN A 32 -5.61 11.81 -1.43
CA ASN A 32 -5.69 13.24 -1.17
C ASN A 32 -4.75 14.02 -2.11
N LEU A 33 -3.51 13.55 -2.29
CA LEU A 33 -2.56 14.21 -3.19
C LEU A 33 -3.00 14.13 -4.65
N LEU A 34 -3.54 12.99 -5.10
CA LEU A 34 -4.10 12.84 -6.43
C LEU A 34 -5.30 13.77 -6.65
N SER A 35 -6.18 13.90 -5.65
CA SER A 35 -7.34 14.80 -5.71
C SER A 35 -6.94 16.28 -5.81
N LEU A 36 -5.79 16.66 -5.23
CA LEU A 36 -5.25 18.01 -5.33
C LEU A 36 -4.54 18.26 -6.67
N ALA A 37 -4.00 17.21 -7.30
CA ALA A 37 -3.21 17.31 -8.51
C ALA A 37 -4.03 17.17 -9.81
N CYS A 38 -5.24 16.61 -9.74
CA CYS A 38 -6.05 16.30 -10.91
C CYS A 38 -7.39 17.05 -10.89
N ASP A 39 -7.62 17.92 -11.87
CA ASP A 39 -8.91 18.60 -12.07
C ASP A 39 -10.00 17.70 -12.69
N ARG A 40 -9.72 16.41 -12.86
CA ARG A 40 -10.57 15.45 -13.59
C ARG A 40 -11.66 14.78 -12.72
N GLY A 41 -11.81 15.20 -11.46
CA GLY A 41 -12.73 14.61 -10.49
C GLY A 41 -12.05 13.67 -9.50
N PRO A 42 -12.82 12.92 -8.68
CA PRO A 42 -12.27 12.02 -7.67
C PRO A 42 -11.36 10.95 -8.29
N PRO A 43 -10.16 10.69 -7.73
CA PRO A 43 -9.26 9.68 -8.26
C PRO A 43 -9.89 8.28 -8.18
N ALA A 44 -9.64 7.47 -9.19
CA ALA A 44 -10.08 6.08 -9.26
C ALA A 44 -8.98 5.11 -8.77
N ALA A 45 -9.31 3.81 -8.73
CA ALA A 45 -8.36 2.76 -8.36
C ALA A 45 -7.12 2.74 -9.27
N ASP A 46 -7.30 2.99 -10.57
CA ASP A 46 -6.22 2.97 -11.57
C ASP A 46 -5.27 4.17 -11.41
N ASP A 47 -5.71 5.25 -10.76
CA ASP A 47 -4.84 6.38 -10.40
C ASP A 47 -4.01 6.08 -9.15
N LEU A 48 -4.56 5.27 -8.22
CA LEU A 48 -3.91 4.91 -6.96
C LEU A 48 -2.77 3.90 -7.15
N VAL A 49 -3.04 2.78 -7.84
CA VAL A 49 -2.16 1.60 -7.82
C VAL A 49 -0.74 1.92 -8.31
N PRO A 50 -0.52 2.65 -9.43
CA PRO A 50 0.82 3.01 -9.87
C PRO A 50 1.59 3.86 -8.83
N VAL A 51 0.88 4.76 -8.15
CA VAL A 51 1.48 5.61 -7.10
C VAL A 51 1.79 4.79 -5.86
N MET A 52 0.93 3.83 -5.50
CA MET A 52 1.17 2.89 -4.40
C MET A 52 2.43 2.06 -4.67
N VAL A 53 2.57 1.50 -5.87
CA VAL A 53 3.78 0.77 -6.31
C VAL A 53 5.02 1.65 -6.14
N TYR A 54 4.98 2.88 -6.67
CA TYR A 54 6.10 3.83 -6.55
C TYR A 54 6.44 4.14 -5.09
N VAL A 55 5.44 4.39 -4.24
CA VAL A 55 5.63 4.66 -2.82
C VAL A 55 6.26 3.47 -2.10
N LEU A 56 5.84 2.24 -2.38
CA LEU A 56 6.41 1.04 -1.78
C LEU A 56 7.88 0.83 -2.19
N ILE A 57 8.21 1.02 -3.47
CA ILE A 57 9.59 0.93 -3.96
C ILE A 57 10.47 1.98 -3.27
N LYS A 58 9.99 3.23 -3.16
CA LYS A 58 10.78 4.33 -2.57
C LYS A 58 10.89 4.24 -1.05
N ALA A 59 9.84 3.80 -0.36
CA ALA A 59 9.86 3.66 1.09
C ALA A 59 10.61 2.39 1.53
N ASN A 60 10.60 1.34 0.70
CA ASN A 60 11.24 0.05 0.94
C ASN A 60 11.07 -0.47 2.39
N PRO A 61 9.83 -0.63 2.87
CA PRO A 61 9.58 -1.04 4.25
C PRO A 61 10.18 -2.43 4.54
N PRO A 62 10.89 -2.60 5.66
CA PRO A 62 11.54 -3.88 5.97
C PRO A 62 10.51 -4.96 6.26
N SER A 63 10.85 -6.20 5.89
CA SER A 63 10.02 -7.39 6.15
C SER A 63 8.59 -7.30 5.59
N LEU A 64 8.45 -6.70 4.40
CA LEU A 64 7.16 -6.43 3.76
C LEU A 64 6.34 -7.71 3.54
N LEU A 65 6.94 -8.76 2.96
CA LEU A 65 6.25 -10.04 2.72
C LEU A 65 5.84 -10.73 4.02
N SER A 66 6.70 -10.71 5.04
CA SER A 66 6.36 -11.23 6.37
C SER A 66 5.23 -10.44 7.01
N THR A 67 5.16 -9.12 6.80
CA THR A 67 4.06 -8.27 7.27
C THR A 67 2.74 -8.66 6.59
N VAL A 68 2.75 -8.90 5.27
CA VAL A 68 1.56 -9.37 4.55
C VAL A 68 1.11 -10.72 5.09
N GLN A 69 2.02 -11.69 5.21
CA GLN A 69 1.71 -13.01 5.76
C GLN A 69 1.14 -12.90 7.17
N TYR A 70 1.74 -12.09 8.04
CA TYR A 70 1.27 -11.88 9.40
C TYR A 70 -0.17 -11.33 9.46
N VAL A 71 -0.48 -10.28 8.69
CA VAL A 71 -1.83 -9.71 8.67
C VAL A 71 -2.84 -10.71 8.07
N THR A 72 -2.49 -11.39 6.99
CA THR A 72 -3.35 -12.41 6.38
C THR A 72 -3.64 -13.56 7.35
N SER A 73 -2.62 -14.07 8.05
CA SER A 73 -2.80 -15.20 8.97
C SER A 73 -3.61 -14.85 10.23
N PHE A 74 -3.47 -13.63 10.75
CA PHE A 74 -4.06 -13.27 12.06
C PHE A 74 -5.26 -12.32 11.98
N TYR A 75 -5.54 -11.72 10.81
CA TYR A 75 -6.56 -10.68 10.67
C TYR A 75 -7.47 -10.81 9.45
N ALA A 76 -7.21 -11.75 8.52
CA ALA A 76 -8.01 -11.88 7.30
C ALA A 76 -9.52 -12.00 7.55
N ASN A 77 -9.93 -12.80 8.54
CA ASN A 77 -11.36 -13.01 8.88
C ASN A 77 -12.05 -11.76 9.42
N ARG A 78 -11.29 -10.71 9.76
CA ARG A 78 -11.79 -9.42 10.27
C ARG A 78 -11.71 -8.30 9.24
N LEU A 79 -11.03 -8.51 8.11
CA LEU A 79 -10.96 -7.53 7.03
C LEU A 79 -12.33 -7.44 6.35
N GLN A 80 -12.94 -6.27 6.40
CA GLN A 80 -14.24 -6.01 5.77
C GLN A 80 -14.30 -4.58 5.20
N GLY A 81 -15.20 -4.39 4.23
CA GLY A 81 -15.48 -3.07 3.65
C GLY A 81 -14.24 -2.37 3.10
N GLU A 82 -14.10 -1.11 3.47
CA GLU A 82 -13.03 -0.23 3.00
C GLU A 82 -11.62 -0.72 3.43
N GLU A 83 -11.49 -1.22 4.66
CA GLU A 83 -10.21 -1.77 5.14
C GLU A 83 -9.74 -2.95 4.28
N HIS A 84 -10.66 -3.82 3.86
CA HIS A 84 -10.36 -4.93 2.96
C HIS A 84 -9.94 -4.42 1.58
N TYR A 85 -10.64 -3.42 1.03
CA TYR A 85 -10.31 -2.82 -0.25
C TYR A 85 -8.87 -2.26 -0.27
N TRP A 86 -8.50 -1.43 0.71
CA TRP A 86 -7.14 -0.86 0.76
C TRP A 86 -6.08 -1.93 0.95
N TRP A 87 -6.37 -2.97 1.75
CA TRP A 87 -5.45 -4.09 1.92
C TRP A 87 -5.22 -4.87 0.62
N VAL A 88 -6.28 -5.13 -0.15
CA VAL A 88 -6.18 -5.79 -1.46
C VAL A 88 -5.35 -4.95 -2.42
N GLN A 89 -5.57 -3.64 -2.51
CA GLN A 89 -4.78 -2.76 -3.38
C GLN A 89 -3.29 -2.75 -3.01
N PHE A 90 -2.99 -2.76 -1.72
CA PHE A 90 -1.62 -2.87 -1.20
C PHE A 90 -0.98 -4.22 -1.57
N CYS A 91 -1.69 -5.33 -1.38
CA CYS A 91 -1.20 -6.66 -1.78
C CYS A 91 -0.98 -6.75 -3.29
N SER A 92 -1.89 -6.20 -4.11
CA SER A 92 -1.74 -6.14 -5.57
C SER A 92 -0.49 -5.35 -5.99
N ALA A 93 -0.23 -4.21 -5.34
CA ALA A 93 0.98 -3.42 -5.61
C ALA A 93 2.26 -4.20 -5.26
N ILE A 94 2.26 -4.97 -4.17
CA ILE A 94 3.38 -5.85 -3.80
C ILE A 94 3.57 -6.96 -4.84
N GLU A 95 2.49 -7.60 -5.28
CA GLU A 95 2.55 -8.66 -6.27
C GLU A 95 3.06 -8.15 -7.63
N PHE A 96 2.65 -6.94 -8.01
CA PHE A 96 3.18 -6.26 -9.18
C PHE A 96 4.70 -6.05 -9.07
N ILE A 97 5.19 -5.55 -7.93
CA ILE A 97 6.64 -5.35 -7.71
C ILE A 97 7.40 -6.68 -7.83
N LYS A 98 6.84 -7.78 -7.30
CA LYS A 98 7.47 -9.12 -7.38
C LYS A 98 7.58 -9.67 -8.80
N THR A 99 6.66 -9.26 -9.67
CA THR A 99 6.52 -9.78 -11.04
C THR A 99 7.00 -8.79 -12.09
N MET A 100 7.61 -7.67 -11.67
CA MET A 100 8.06 -6.62 -12.56
C MET A 100 9.23 -7.12 -13.41
N ASP A 101 9.05 -7.16 -14.73
CA ASP A 101 10.09 -7.53 -15.67
C ASP A 101 11.20 -6.47 -15.66
N TYR A 102 12.43 -6.91 -15.37
CA TYR A 102 13.61 -6.08 -15.57
C TYR A 102 14.04 -6.26 -17.02
N ILE A 103 13.74 -5.28 -17.88
CA ILE A 103 14.34 -5.23 -19.21
C ILE A 103 15.84 -5.09 -19.01
N THR A 104 16.54 -6.20 -19.08
CA THR A 104 17.99 -6.23 -19.15
C THR A 104 18.28 -5.98 -20.62
N THR A 105 18.63 -4.74 -20.97
CA THR A 105 19.20 -4.46 -22.29
C THR A 105 20.51 -5.24 -22.40
N ASP A 106 20.44 -6.38 -23.08
CA ASP A 106 21.59 -7.01 -23.73
C ASP A 106 22.03 -6.20 -24.96
#